data_AF-A0A2D0PXX1-F1
#
_entry.id   AF-A0A2D0PXX1-F1
#
_cell.length_a   1.000
_cell.length_b   1.000
_cell.length_c   1.000
_cell.angle_alpha   90.00
_cell.angle_beta   90.00
_cell.angle_gamma   90.00
#
_symmetry.space_group_name_H-M   'P 1'
#
loop_
_entity.id
_entity.type
_entity.pdbx_description
1 polymer ?
#
loop_
_entity_poly.entity_id
_entity_poly.type
_entity_poly.pdbx_seq_one_letter_code
_entity_poly.pdbx_strand_id
1 'polypeptide(L)'
;MAELRSSALITVFILTFRSFEGATQPGSCRIVCDPFQGQSSTHEVGANGLVIPLSSSGQGPMGPAGPPGKAGPPGLPGPKGQGSLAKGPLAFYVALKEDFGKDDILKFSTVMTNLGGRYDSLTGTFTCNLAGVYHFSYHIMKNGLSLRADLVLNDHKIVASAVAVDALHTDTASNSAVLQLRDGDRVYVRLNKSDSTLKDTQNLFSTFSGHLLYEI
;
A
#
# COMPACT_ATOMS: atom_id res chain seq x y z
N MET A 1 -38.32 -36.13 4.08
CA MET A 1 -37.40 -36.41 5.21
C MET A 1 -36.11 -36.99 4.66
N ALA A 2 -35.08 -36.15 4.52
CA ALA A 2 -33.69 -36.56 4.33
C ALA A 2 -32.81 -35.35 4.72
N GLU A 3 -32.25 -35.41 5.92
CA GLU A 3 -31.33 -34.42 6.50
C GLU A 3 -29.93 -34.63 5.92
N LEU A 4 -29.41 -33.62 5.22
CA LEU A 4 -28.04 -33.60 4.72
C LEU A 4 -27.16 -32.89 5.75
N ARG A 5 -26.51 -33.63 6.64
CA ARG A 5 -25.51 -33.07 7.56
C ARG A 5 -24.21 -32.79 6.80
N SER A 6 -24.00 -31.53 6.45
CA SER A 6 -22.73 -31.03 5.90
C SER A 6 -21.79 -30.67 7.05
N SER A 7 -20.89 -31.59 7.40
CA SER A 7 -19.78 -31.31 8.32
C SER A 7 -18.73 -30.47 7.61
N ALA A 8 -18.72 -29.15 7.86
CA ALA A 8 -17.63 -28.28 7.44
C ALA A 8 -16.45 -28.46 8.40
N LEU A 9 -15.34 -29.03 7.91
CA LEU A 9 -14.06 -29.04 8.62
C LEU A 9 -13.58 -27.59 8.77
N ILE A 10 -13.47 -27.12 10.01
CA ILE A 10 -12.82 -25.85 10.35
C ILE A 10 -11.31 -26.09 10.32
N THR A 11 -10.64 -25.67 9.26
CA THR A 11 -9.17 -25.62 9.22
C THR A 11 -8.70 -24.41 10.03
N VAL A 12 -8.22 -24.65 11.24
CA VAL A 12 -7.55 -23.64 12.08
C VAL A 12 -6.19 -23.33 11.44
N PHE A 13 -6.04 -22.13 10.86
CA PHE A 13 -4.74 -21.63 10.42
C PHE A 13 -3.93 -21.21 11.67
N ILE A 14 -3.05 -22.10 12.13
CA ILE A 14 -2.02 -21.75 13.12
C ILE A 14 -0.88 -21.05 12.37
N LEU A 15 -0.80 -19.73 12.50
CA LEU A 15 0.36 -18.97 12.04
C LEU A 15 1.55 -19.27 12.97
N THR A 16 2.37 -20.25 12.60
CA THR A 16 3.69 -20.44 13.20
C THR A 16 4.67 -19.47 12.53
N PHE A 17 5.04 -18.41 13.24
CA PHE A 17 6.13 -17.52 12.83
C PHE A 17 7.44 -18.29 12.91
N ARG A 18 7.95 -18.79 11.77
CA ARG A 18 9.36 -19.13 11.63
C ARG A 18 10.12 -17.87 11.28
N SER A 19 10.96 -17.42 12.22
CA SER A 19 11.94 -16.35 11.98
C SER A 19 12.89 -16.80 10.86
N PHE A 20 12.94 -16.05 9.75
CA PHE A 20 13.85 -16.30 8.64
C PHE A 20 14.99 -15.29 8.72
N GLU A 21 16.10 -15.70 9.34
CA GLU A 21 17.37 -14.97 9.23
C GLU A 21 17.98 -15.23 7.85
N GLY A 22 17.67 -14.34 6.91
CA GLY A 22 18.26 -14.30 5.57
C GLY A 22 19.15 -13.07 5.43
N ALA A 23 20.46 -13.25 5.60
CA ALA A 23 21.47 -12.22 5.32
C ALA A 23 21.41 -11.79 3.85
N THR A 24 21.17 -10.50 3.60
CA THR A 24 21.19 -9.94 2.23
C THR A 24 22.51 -9.21 2.02
N GLN A 25 23.44 -9.81 1.27
CA GLN A 25 24.63 -9.14 0.77
C GLN A 25 24.28 -8.30 -0.48
N PRO A 26 24.78 -7.07 -0.64
CA PRO A 26 24.55 -6.29 -1.85
C PRO A 26 25.39 -6.86 -3.02
N GLY A 27 24.70 -7.26 -4.09
CA GLY A 27 25.30 -7.73 -5.33
C GLY A 27 26.02 -6.62 -6.09
N SER A 28 27.25 -6.89 -6.53
CA SER A 28 28.08 -6.03 -7.38
C SER A 28 27.82 -6.37 -8.85
N CYS A 29 27.32 -5.41 -9.62
CA CYS A 29 27.22 -5.54 -11.08
C CYS A 29 28.48 -4.98 -11.73
N ARG A 30 29.16 -5.78 -12.57
CA ARG A 30 30.26 -5.34 -13.44
C ARG A 30 29.82 -5.43 -14.90
N ILE A 31 29.97 -4.33 -15.62
CA ILE A 31 29.78 -4.26 -17.08
C ILE A 31 31.09 -4.75 -17.73
N VAL A 32 30.98 -5.75 -18.60
CA VAL A 32 32.06 -6.21 -19.48
C VAL A 32 31.71 -5.73 -20.89
N CYS A 33 32.59 -4.94 -21.51
CA CYS A 33 32.46 -4.54 -22.91
C CYS A 33 33.48 -5.32 -23.76
N ASP A 34 33.01 -6.15 -24.68
CA ASP A 34 33.85 -6.76 -25.73
C ASP A 34 34.05 -5.78 -26.89
N PRO A 35 35.26 -5.64 -27.45
CA PRO A 35 35.49 -4.76 -28.60
C PRO A 35 35.15 -5.45 -29.93
N PHE A 36 34.36 -4.77 -30.77
CA PHE A 36 34.01 -5.18 -32.12
C PHE A 36 35.11 -4.75 -33.12
N GLN A 37 35.71 -5.69 -33.86
CA GLN A 37 36.64 -5.41 -34.95
C GLN A 37 35.90 -5.23 -36.28
N GLY A 38 35.96 -4.04 -36.87
CA GLY A 38 35.51 -3.78 -38.24
C GLY A 38 36.66 -3.90 -39.24
N GLN A 39 36.57 -4.82 -40.21
CA GLN A 39 37.43 -4.87 -41.39
C GLN A 39 36.81 -4.01 -42.51
N SER A 40 37.61 -3.13 -43.13
CA SER A 40 37.25 -2.38 -44.33
C SER A 40 38.09 -2.87 -45.51
N SER A 41 37.45 -3.26 -46.61
CA SER A 41 38.06 -3.67 -47.88
C SER A 41 38.31 -2.46 -48.78
N THR A 42 39.56 -2.25 -49.22
CA THR A 42 39.91 -1.24 -50.24
C THR A 42 40.02 -1.88 -51.63
N HIS A 43 39.32 -1.31 -52.61
CA HIS A 43 39.42 -1.62 -54.04
C HIS A 43 40.61 -0.90 -54.67
N GLU A 44 41.41 -1.62 -55.47
CA GLU A 44 42.49 -1.09 -56.32
C GLU A 44 41.95 -0.65 -57.69
N VAL A 45 42.46 0.48 -58.21
CA VAL A 45 42.40 0.83 -59.64
C VAL A 45 43.75 1.42 -60.05
N GLY A 46 44.31 0.89 -61.14
CA GLY A 46 45.69 1.13 -61.57
C GLY A 46 45.92 2.20 -62.66
N ALA A 47 47.22 2.50 -62.78
CA ALA A 47 48.04 2.69 -63.98
C ALA A 47 47.85 3.90 -64.95
N ASN A 48 48.96 4.65 -65.05
CA ASN A 48 49.56 5.29 -66.24
C ASN A 48 49.26 6.78 -66.55
N GLY A 49 50.25 7.64 -66.27
CA GLY A 49 50.40 8.98 -66.86
C GLY A 49 51.64 9.71 -66.34
N LEU A 50 52.60 10.02 -67.23
CA LEU A 50 53.84 10.76 -66.92
C LEU A 50 53.52 12.27 -66.87
N VAL A 51 53.80 12.95 -65.74
CA VAL A 51 53.77 14.42 -65.65
C VAL A 51 55.06 14.92 -64.98
N ILE A 52 55.72 15.85 -65.67
CA ILE A 52 56.98 16.50 -65.28
C ILE A 52 56.71 17.39 -64.05
N PRO A 53 57.51 17.33 -62.96
CA PRO A 53 57.24 18.09 -61.75
C PRO A 53 57.53 19.57 -61.98
N LEU A 54 56.48 20.39 -62.04
CA LEU A 54 56.62 21.82 -61.86
C LEU A 54 56.89 22.06 -60.37
N SER A 55 58.02 22.69 -60.06
CA SER A 55 58.40 23.08 -58.72
C SER A 55 57.39 24.06 -58.12
N SER A 56 56.34 23.54 -57.48
CA SER A 56 55.53 24.26 -56.51
C SER A 56 56.02 23.84 -55.13
N SER A 57 56.61 24.79 -54.41
CA SER A 57 56.98 24.71 -52.99
C SER A 57 56.05 23.77 -52.23
N GLY A 58 56.56 22.60 -51.87
CA GLY A 58 55.82 21.61 -51.09
C GLY A 58 55.34 22.29 -49.82
N GLN A 59 54.03 22.41 -49.67
CA GLN A 59 53.41 22.80 -48.42
C GLN A 59 53.90 21.78 -47.39
N GLY A 60 54.61 22.26 -46.36
CA GLY A 60 55.14 21.39 -45.31
C GLY A 60 54.04 20.50 -44.75
N PRO A 61 54.37 19.29 -44.26
CA PRO A 61 53.37 18.37 -43.75
C PRO A 61 52.46 19.09 -42.76
N MET A 62 51.15 18.89 -42.89
CA MET A 62 50.17 19.45 -41.96
C MET A 62 50.62 19.08 -40.54
N GLY A 63 50.74 20.10 -39.68
CA GLY A 63 51.15 19.88 -38.29
C GLY A 63 50.24 18.85 -37.62
N PRO A 64 50.74 18.11 -36.60
CA PRO A 64 49.93 17.14 -35.91
C PRO A 64 48.67 17.80 -35.35
N ALA A 65 47.54 17.09 -35.41
CA ALA A 65 46.30 17.55 -34.81
C ALA A 65 46.55 17.91 -33.34
N GLY A 66 46.01 19.04 -32.91
CA GLY A 66 46.11 19.46 -31.51
C GLY A 66 45.50 18.41 -30.57
N PRO A 67 45.93 18.37 -29.29
CA PRO A 67 45.36 17.46 -28.33
C PRO A 67 43.85 17.69 -28.20
N PRO A 68 43.05 16.63 -27.99
CA PRO A 68 41.62 16.77 -27.74
C PRO A 68 41.36 17.79 -26.62
N GLY A 69 40.32 18.61 -26.79
CA GLY A 69 39.90 19.57 -25.78
C GLY A 69 39.54 18.87 -24.47
N LYS A 70 39.70 19.58 -23.34
CA LYS A 70 39.32 19.04 -22.02
C LYS A 70 37.81 18.74 -22.01
N ALA A 71 37.44 17.65 -21.36
CA ALA A 71 36.03 17.32 -21.13
C ALA A 71 35.31 18.51 -20.45
N GLY A 72 34.09 18.78 -20.89
CA GLY A 72 33.25 19.80 -20.28
C GLY A 72 32.92 19.46 -18.82
N PRO A 73 32.55 20.46 -18.00
CA PRO A 73 32.12 20.21 -16.63
C PRO A 73 30.89 19.29 -16.59
N PRO A 74 30.73 18.47 -15.54
CA PRO A 74 29.53 17.67 -15.33
C PRO A 74 28.26 18.52 -15.42
N GLY A 75 27.19 17.95 -16.01
CA GLY A 75 25.89 18.60 -16.06
C GLY A 75 25.36 18.88 -14.64
N LEU A 76 24.49 19.89 -14.53
CA LEU A 76 23.84 20.21 -13.26
C LEU A 76 23.04 19.00 -12.75
N PRO A 77 22.99 18.77 -11.43
CA PRO A 77 22.09 17.77 -10.86
C PRO A 77 20.67 17.96 -11.39
N GLY A 78 20.03 16.86 -11.79
CA GLY A 78 18.64 16.91 -12.23
C GLY A 78 17.72 17.47 -11.14
N PRO A 79 16.55 18.00 -11.50
CA PRO A 79 15.56 18.44 -10.51
C PRO A 79 15.25 17.29 -9.55
N LYS A 80 15.16 17.60 -8.25
CA LYS A 80 14.72 16.61 -7.25
C LYS A 80 13.36 16.07 -7.70
N GLY A 81 13.23 14.75 -7.73
CA GLY A 81 11.96 14.09 -8.03
C GLY A 81 10.86 14.69 -7.16
N GLN A 82 9.72 14.99 -7.77
CA GLN A 82 8.54 15.50 -7.09
C GLN A 82 7.96 14.35 -6.28
N GLY A 83 8.55 14.08 -5.11
CA GLY A 83 7.94 13.22 -4.12
C GLY A 83 6.57 13.82 -3.84
N SER A 84 5.52 13.00 -3.97
CA SER A 84 4.15 13.35 -3.60
C SER A 84 4.20 14.23 -2.36
N LEU A 85 3.61 15.42 -2.43
CA LEU A 85 3.25 16.17 -1.23
C LEU A 85 2.36 15.20 -0.45
N ALA A 86 2.95 14.42 0.45
CA ALA A 86 2.22 13.43 1.22
C ALA A 86 1.17 14.24 1.98
N LYS A 87 -0.09 14.13 1.54
CA LYS A 87 -1.22 14.54 2.36
C LYS A 87 -0.98 13.83 3.70
N GLY A 88 -0.96 14.61 4.78
CA GLY A 88 -0.48 14.15 6.09
C GLY A 88 -1.11 12.83 6.54
N PRO A 89 -0.54 12.18 7.56
CA PRO A 89 -0.97 10.84 7.99
C PRO A 89 -2.47 10.78 8.22
N LEU A 90 -3.11 9.72 7.75
CA LEU A 90 -4.55 9.48 7.90
C LEU A 90 -4.73 8.21 8.73
N ALA A 91 -5.17 8.39 9.96
CA ALA A 91 -5.38 7.31 10.91
C ALA A 91 -6.35 7.74 12.02
N PHE A 92 -7.15 6.80 12.51
CA PHE A 92 -7.98 7.02 13.69
C PHE A 92 -7.96 5.82 14.63
N TYR A 93 -8.15 6.09 15.91
CA TYR A 93 -8.33 5.11 16.97
C TYR A 93 -9.36 5.64 17.94
N VAL A 94 -10.46 4.91 18.09
CA VAL A 94 -11.63 5.34 18.85
C VAL A 94 -12.16 4.19 19.70
N ALA A 95 -12.75 4.56 20.84
CA ALA A 95 -13.31 3.63 21.81
C ALA A 95 -14.77 3.98 22.10
N LEU A 96 -15.54 2.96 22.45
CA LEU A 96 -16.93 3.10 22.85
C LEU A 96 -16.98 3.60 24.29
N LYS A 97 -17.84 4.59 24.57
CA LYS A 97 -17.99 5.18 25.91
C LYS A 97 -19.27 4.74 26.61
N GLU A 98 -20.34 4.66 25.83
CA GLU A 98 -21.69 4.36 26.29
C GLU A 98 -22.13 3.06 25.64
N ASP A 99 -23.11 2.40 26.24
CA ASP A 99 -23.63 1.15 25.70
C ASP A 99 -24.26 1.34 24.32
N PHE A 100 -24.48 0.21 23.65
CA PHE A 100 -25.02 0.17 22.30
C PHE A 100 -26.37 0.88 22.24
N GLY A 101 -26.37 2.14 21.79
CA GLY A 101 -27.59 2.93 21.61
C GLY A 101 -28.61 2.23 20.72
N LYS A 102 -29.82 2.78 20.59
CA LYS A 102 -30.91 2.16 19.81
C LYS A 102 -30.54 1.95 18.34
N ASP A 103 -29.63 2.75 17.81
CA ASP A 103 -29.14 2.69 16.43
C ASP A 103 -28.37 1.39 16.13
N ASP A 104 -28.39 0.97 14.88
CA ASP A 104 -27.62 -0.20 14.41
C ASP A 104 -26.13 0.13 14.28
N ILE A 105 -25.77 1.40 14.05
CA ILE A 105 -24.39 1.85 13.87
C ILE A 105 -23.74 2.16 15.23
N LEU A 106 -22.55 1.61 15.45
CA LEU A 106 -21.77 1.86 16.66
C LEU A 106 -21.09 3.23 16.63
N LYS A 107 -21.45 4.06 17.60
CA LYS A 107 -20.89 5.41 17.79
C LYS A 107 -19.76 5.38 18.83
N PHE A 108 -18.54 5.16 18.38
CA PHE A 108 -17.36 5.25 19.26
C PHE A 108 -17.07 6.73 19.54
N SER A 109 -17.53 7.22 20.68
CA SER A 109 -17.48 8.64 21.05
C SER A 109 -16.17 9.07 21.71
N THR A 110 -15.40 8.13 22.26
CA THR A 110 -14.08 8.42 22.83
C THR A 110 -13.03 8.41 21.72
N VAL A 111 -12.54 9.58 21.34
CA VAL A 111 -11.54 9.73 20.27
C VAL A 111 -10.15 9.86 20.87
N MET A 112 -9.27 8.90 20.59
CA MET A 112 -7.86 8.95 21.02
C MET A 112 -6.96 9.50 19.91
N THR A 113 -7.20 9.08 18.67
CA THR A 113 -6.50 9.56 17.48
C THR A 113 -7.51 9.79 16.36
N ASN A 114 -7.37 10.89 15.62
CA ASN A 114 -8.17 11.18 14.41
C ASN A 114 -7.37 12.08 13.44
N LEU A 115 -6.21 11.58 12.99
CA LEU A 115 -5.35 12.27 12.04
C LEU A 115 -6.07 12.34 10.67
N GLY A 116 -6.08 13.53 10.09
CA GLY A 116 -6.92 13.85 8.93
C GLY A 116 -8.38 14.15 9.27
N GLY A 117 -8.83 13.92 10.51
CA GLY A 117 -10.18 14.29 10.98
C GLY A 117 -11.29 13.64 10.16
N ARG A 118 -11.12 12.36 9.79
CA ARG A 118 -12.01 11.63 8.85
C ARG A 118 -12.99 10.70 9.54
N TYR A 119 -12.79 10.44 10.82
CA TYR A 119 -13.78 9.77 11.65
C TYR A 119 -14.70 10.80 12.33
N ASP A 120 -16.00 10.60 12.22
CA ASP A 120 -17.02 11.39 12.92
C ASP A 120 -17.61 10.57 14.09
N SER A 121 -17.38 11.06 15.31
CA SER A 121 -17.80 10.41 16.54
C SER A 121 -19.31 10.51 16.81
N LEU A 122 -20.01 11.46 16.19
CA LEU A 122 -21.46 11.59 16.33
C LEU A 122 -22.18 10.55 15.49
N THR A 123 -21.63 10.19 14.33
CA THR A 123 -22.21 9.22 13.40
C THR A 123 -21.57 7.83 13.48
N GLY A 124 -20.39 7.69 14.10
CA GLY A 124 -19.65 6.43 14.14
C GLY A 124 -18.98 6.06 12.81
N THR A 125 -18.87 7.02 11.88
CA THR A 125 -18.51 6.76 10.49
C THR A 125 -17.16 7.36 10.13
N PHE A 126 -16.33 6.56 9.47
CA PHE A 126 -15.15 7.04 8.74
C PHE A 126 -15.56 7.42 7.31
N THR A 127 -15.19 8.62 6.86
CA THR A 127 -15.42 9.08 5.48
C THR A 127 -14.09 9.32 4.77
N CYS A 128 -13.87 8.56 3.70
CA CYS A 128 -12.70 8.65 2.86
C CYS A 128 -12.68 10.01 2.12
N ASN A 129 -11.52 10.66 2.09
CA ASN A 129 -11.28 11.90 1.33
C ASN A 129 -10.09 11.79 0.36
N LEU A 130 -9.54 10.59 0.23
CA LEU A 130 -8.31 10.32 -0.48
C LEU A 130 -8.36 8.91 -1.02
N ALA A 131 -8.29 8.75 -2.34
CA ALA A 131 -8.27 7.43 -2.94
C ALA A 131 -7.03 6.67 -2.43
N GLY A 132 -7.25 5.48 -1.89
CA GLY A 132 -6.21 4.78 -1.15
C GLY A 132 -6.60 3.35 -0.78
N VAL A 133 -5.60 2.60 -0.34
CA VAL A 133 -5.81 1.31 0.32
C VAL A 133 -5.70 1.52 1.82
N TYR A 134 -6.72 1.11 2.55
CA TYR A 134 -6.89 1.34 3.97
C TYR A 134 -6.99 0.01 4.71
N HIS A 135 -6.46 -0.04 5.93
CA HIS A 135 -6.71 -1.13 6.87
C HIS A 135 -7.67 -0.65 7.97
N PHE A 136 -8.67 -1.47 8.28
CA PHE A 136 -9.61 -1.24 9.37
C PHE A 136 -9.62 -2.45 10.31
N SER A 137 -9.71 -2.20 11.62
CA SER A 137 -9.85 -3.25 12.64
C SER A 137 -10.82 -2.80 13.72
N TYR A 138 -11.68 -3.71 14.17
CA TYR A 138 -12.60 -3.47 15.26
C TYR A 138 -12.61 -4.64 16.25
N HIS A 139 -12.89 -4.32 17.50
CA HIS A 139 -13.00 -5.27 18.60
C HIS A 139 -14.20 -4.86 19.46
N ILE A 140 -15.28 -5.64 19.43
CA ILE A 140 -16.48 -5.37 20.22
C ILE A 140 -16.56 -6.39 21.35
N MET A 141 -16.35 -5.91 22.59
CA MET A 141 -16.49 -6.72 23.78
C MET A 141 -17.96 -6.74 24.21
N LYS A 142 -18.44 -7.91 24.64
CA LYS A 142 -19.78 -8.09 25.20
C LYS A 142 -19.79 -9.19 26.25
N ASN A 143 -20.70 -9.10 27.20
CA ASN A 143 -21.13 -10.11 28.16
C ASN A 143 -22.56 -10.61 27.81
N GLY A 144 -22.84 -11.91 27.93
CA GLY A 144 -24.18 -12.46 27.70
C GLY A 144 -24.49 -12.86 26.25
N LEU A 145 -25.65 -13.48 26.01
CA LEU A 145 -26.03 -14.35 24.88
C LEU A 145 -25.23 -14.26 23.54
N SER A 146 -25.53 -13.35 22.64
CA SER A 146 -24.91 -13.36 21.30
C SER A 146 -24.81 -11.97 20.68
N LEU A 147 -23.70 -11.69 19.99
CA LEU A 147 -23.49 -10.43 19.29
C LEU A 147 -22.91 -10.72 17.92
N ARG A 148 -23.42 -10.04 16.90
CA ARG A 148 -22.77 -9.97 15.59
C ARG A 148 -22.44 -8.51 15.27
N ALA A 149 -21.18 -8.27 14.92
CA ALA A 149 -20.68 -6.98 14.47
C ALA A 149 -20.18 -7.10 13.03
N ASP A 150 -20.69 -6.23 12.17
CA ASP A 150 -20.38 -6.15 10.75
C ASP A 150 -19.60 -4.87 10.45
N LEU A 151 -18.50 -4.97 9.70
CA LEU A 151 -17.86 -3.83 9.05
C LEU A 151 -18.57 -3.56 7.72
N VAL A 152 -19.14 -2.36 7.59
CA VAL A 152 -20.00 -1.98 6.46
C VAL A 152 -19.29 -0.91 5.63
N LEU A 153 -19.28 -1.10 4.31
CA LEU A 153 -18.87 -0.13 3.30
C LEU A 153 -20.10 0.39 2.54
N ASN A 154 -20.25 1.71 2.47
CA ASN A 154 -21.27 2.42 1.70
C ASN A 154 -22.70 1.89 1.93
N ASP A 155 -23.07 1.66 3.19
CA ASP A 155 -24.42 1.27 3.65
C ASP A 155 -24.95 -0.10 3.18
N HIS A 156 -24.33 -0.74 2.20
CA HIS A 156 -24.85 -1.96 1.58
C HIS A 156 -23.90 -3.17 1.65
N LYS A 157 -22.58 -2.94 1.70
CA LYS A 157 -21.61 -4.03 1.58
C LYS A 157 -21.01 -4.39 2.93
N ILE A 158 -21.30 -5.59 3.42
CA ILE A 158 -20.60 -6.17 4.56
C ILE A 158 -19.26 -6.70 4.05
N VAL A 159 -18.15 -6.12 4.53
CA VAL A 159 -16.80 -6.46 4.08
C VAL A 159 -16.07 -7.35 5.08
N ALA A 160 -16.45 -7.31 6.35
CA ALA A 160 -16.00 -8.21 7.40
C ALA A 160 -17.12 -8.38 8.43
N SER A 161 -17.15 -9.53 9.11
CA SER A 161 -18.15 -9.83 10.13
C SER A 161 -17.55 -10.70 11.21
N ALA A 162 -17.95 -10.49 12.46
CA ALA A 162 -17.56 -11.30 13.59
C ALA A 162 -18.76 -11.58 14.47
N VAL A 163 -18.80 -12.77 15.05
CA VAL A 163 -19.85 -13.21 15.97
C VAL A 163 -19.21 -13.65 17.26
N ALA A 164 -19.76 -13.19 18.38
CA ALA A 164 -19.38 -13.60 19.74
C ALA A 164 -20.60 -14.30 20.38
N VAL A 165 -20.43 -15.52 20.87
CA VAL A 165 -21.51 -16.40 21.35
C VAL A 165 -21.11 -17.07 22.66
N ASP A 166 -20.94 -16.28 23.71
CA ASP A 166 -20.93 -16.76 25.09
C ASP A 166 -22.06 -16.10 25.90
N ALA A 167 -22.91 -16.92 26.51
CA ALA A 167 -24.04 -16.51 27.33
C ALA A 167 -23.68 -16.19 28.79
N LEU A 168 -22.60 -16.77 29.30
CA LEU A 168 -22.25 -16.78 30.72
C LEU A 168 -21.01 -15.94 31.01
N HIS A 169 -20.17 -15.70 30.01
CA HIS A 169 -18.94 -14.91 30.14
C HIS A 169 -18.84 -13.78 29.12
N THR A 170 -17.82 -12.95 29.34
CA THR A 170 -17.40 -11.93 28.38
C THR A 170 -16.72 -12.58 27.17
N ASP A 171 -17.16 -12.20 25.98
CA ASP A 171 -16.63 -12.63 24.69
C ASP A 171 -16.42 -11.40 23.79
N THR A 172 -15.62 -11.53 22.73
CA THR A 172 -15.25 -10.42 21.85
C THR A 172 -15.46 -10.76 20.38
N ALA A 173 -16.27 -9.95 19.68
CA ALA A 173 -16.41 -10.01 18.23
C ALA A 173 -15.36 -9.09 17.58
N SER A 174 -14.33 -9.68 16.97
CA SER A 174 -13.23 -8.94 16.32
C SER A 174 -13.06 -9.34 14.87
N ASN A 175 -12.85 -8.37 13.98
CA ASN A 175 -12.40 -8.63 12.62
C ASN A 175 -11.68 -7.40 12.04
N SER A 176 -11.00 -7.60 10.91
CA SER A 176 -10.32 -6.56 10.17
C SER A 176 -10.49 -6.74 8.65
N ALA A 177 -10.25 -5.67 7.90
CA ALA A 177 -10.27 -5.71 6.44
C ALA A 177 -9.29 -4.71 5.84
N VAL A 178 -8.72 -5.07 4.69
CA VAL A 178 -7.98 -4.15 3.82
C VAL A 178 -8.88 -3.79 2.65
N LEU A 179 -9.17 -2.50 2.47
CA LEU A 179 -10.15 -1.99 1.50
C LEU A 179 -9.50 -0.94 0.60
N GLN A 180 -9.72 -1.06 -0.70
CA GLN A 180 -9.51 0.04 -1.63
C GLN A 180 -10.72 0.97 -1.57
N LEU A 181 -10.49 2.23 -1.20
CA LEU A 181 -11.53 3.25 -1.05
C LEU A 181 -11.32 4.39 -2.06
N ARG A 182 -12.43 5.02 -2.42
CA ARG A 182 -12.50 6.25 -3.22
C ARG A 182 -12.97 7.41 -2.36
N ASP A 183 -12.76 8.63 -2.86
CA ASP A 183 -13.30 9.83 -2.23
C ASP A 183 -14.81 9.69 -2.00
N GLY A 184 -15.26 9.97 -0.78
CA GLY A 184 -16.65 9.84 -0.37
C GLY A 184 -17.07 8.47 0.16
N ASP A 185 -16.24 7.42 0.05
CA ASP A 185 -16.59 6.11 0.62
C ASP A 185 -16.70 6.16 2.15
N ARG A 186 -17.71 5.48 2.69
CA ARG A 186 -18.05 5.47 4.12
C ARG A 186 -17.86 4.10 4.73
N VAL A 187 -17.13 4.02 5.84
CA VAL A 187 -16.88 2.76 6.57
C VAL A 187 -17.29 2.92 8.02
N TYR A 188 -18.06 1.96 8.54
CA TYR A 188 -18.50 1.96 9.94
C TYR A 188 -18.77 0.54 10.44
N VAL A 189 -18.88 0.38 11.75
CA VAL A 189 -19.27 -0.88 12.38
C VAL A 189 -20.76 -0.85 12.72
N ARG A 190 -21.47 -1.90 12.35
CA ARG A 190 -22.90 -2.08 12.60
C ARG A 190 -23.12 -3.33 13.45
N LEU A 191 -23.97 -3.23 14.46
CA LEU A 191 -24.46 -4.41 15.18
C LEU A 191 -25.68 -4.99 14.49
N ASN A 192 -25.68 -6.31 14.33
CA ASN A 192 -26.89 -7.03 13.93
C ASN A 192 -27.61 -7.50 15.22
N LYS A 193 -28.64 -6.74 15.61
CA LYS A 193 -29.43 -6.99 16.82
C LYS A 193 -30.64 -7.90 16.53
N SER A 194 -30.44 -8.99 15.78
CA SER A 194 -31.52 -9.95 15.51
C SER A 194 -32.13 -10.55 16.79
N ASP A 195 -31.45 -10.42 17.93
CA ASP A 195 -31.96 -10.78 19.23
C ASP A 195 -32.25 -9.51 20.05
N SER A 196 -33.53 -9.16 20.14
CA SER A 196 -34.08 -8.03 20.93
C SER A 196 -33.80 -8.11 22.44
N THR A 197 -33.11 -9.17 22.90
CA THR A 197 -32.77 -9.42 24.31
C THR A 197 -31.39 -8.89 24.72
N LEU A 198 -30.66 -8.21 23.81
CA LEU A 198 -29.40 -7.53 24.12
C LEU A 198 -29.65 -6.34 25.06
N LYS A 199 -29.85 -6.65 26.34
CA LYS A 199 -29.84 -5.68 27.42
C LYS A 199 -28.39 -5.26 27.66
N ASP A 200 -28.22 -3.93 27.66
CA ASP A 200 -27.09 -3.16 28.18
C ASP A 200 -26.01 -4.03 28.80
N THR A 201 -25.08 -4.35 27.93
CA THR A 201 -23.98 -5.21 28.25
C THR A 201 -22.82 -4.29 28.52
N GLN A 202 -22.40 -4.20 29.78
CA GLN A 202 -21.29 -3.33 30.21
C GLN A 202 -20.13 -3.37 29.20
N ASN A 203 -20.06 -2.34 28.37
CA ASN A 203 -19.09 -2.27 27.29
C ASN A 203 -17.78 -1.73 27.83
N LEU A 204 -16.98 -2.63 28.40
CA LEU A 204 -15.62 -2.34 28.79
C LEU A 204 -14.73 -2.55 27.55
N PHE A 205 -14.18 -1.46 27.00
CA PHE A 205 -13.08 -1.48 26.02
C PHE A 205 -13.39 -1.93 24.57
N SER A 206 -14.58 -1.67 24.03
CA SER A 206 -14.84 -1.83 22.59
C SER A 206 -14.14 -0.74 21.76
N THR A 207 -13.46 -1.12 20.67
CA THR A 207 -12.60 -0.23 19.88
C THR A 207 -12.81 -0.37 18.37
N PHE A 208 -12.54 0.71 17.65
CA PHE A 208 -12.49 0.75 16.20
C PHE A 208 -11.32 1.62 15.74
N SER A 209 -10.64 1.18 14.68
CA SER A 209 -9.44 1.81 14.20
C SER A 209 -9.31 1.65 12.70
N GLY A 210 -8.59 2.59 12.08
CA GLY A 210 -8.22 2.46 10.68
C GLY A 210 -7.14 3.45 10.28
N HIS A 211 -6.40 3.11 9.23
CA HIS A 211 -5.33 3.94 8.69
C HIS A 211 -5.10 3.69 7.21
N LEU A 212 -4.58 4.71 6.53
CA LEU A 212 -4.12 4.63 5.15
C LEU A 212 -2.82 3.82 5.07
N LEU A 213 -2.77 2.85 4.15
CA LEU A 213 -1.55 2.12 3.82
C LEU A 213 -0.79 2.83 2.69
N TYR A 214 -1.48 3.15 1.60
CA TYR A 214 -0.92 3.91 0.47
C TYR A 214 -2.01 4.53 -0.41
N GLU A 215 -1.69 5.65 -1.07
CA GLU A 215 -2.54 6.36 -2.02
C GLU A 215 -2.53 5.68 -3.40
N ILE A 216 -3.58 5.89 -4.21
CA ILE A 216 -3.75 5.34 -5.57
C ILE A 216 -4.20 6.40 -6.56
#